data_AF-A0A2R6F9K4-F1
#
_entry.id   AF-A0A2R6F9K4-F1
#
_cell.length_a   1.000
_cell.length_b   1.000
_cell.length_c   1.000
_cell.angle_alpha   90.00
_cell.angle_beta   90.00
_cell.angle_gamma   90.00
#
_symmetry.space_group_name_H-M   'P 1'
#
loop_
_entity.id
_entity.type
_entity.pdbx_description
1 polymer ?
#
loop_
_entity_poly.entity_id
_entity_poly.type
_entity_poly.pdbx_seq_one_letter_code
_entity_poly.pdbx_strand_id
1 'polypeptide(L)'
;MHEGITVAGKVPPEPDELDRAIARGFGAIELYLERSHLEDVDATIGLLEAVAVEVVSVHTPHVPIDEPEWLRRSDRLADALGAYLVVHSNRIVHTFTPDLEALGFRSEYGYEHNPGISERHIRSTILDRGHEFVLDTAHLYMAERDYRSVTEGLLREFGDQLRVVHLCDSSLRNDGLG
;
A
#
# COMPACT_ATOMS: atom_id res chain seq x y z
N MET A 1 -17.31 -5.24 15.65
CA MET A 1 -16.37 -4.45 14.83
C MET A 1 -16.99 -4.39 13.44
N HIS A 2 -17.07 -3.20 12.84
CA HIS A 2 -17.94 -2.97 11.69
C HIS A 2 -17.58 -3.89 10.51
N GLU A 3 -18.50 -4.79 10.16
CA GLU A 3 -18.50 -5.50 8.88
C GLU A 3 -18.83 -4.45 7.79
N GLY A 4 -17.81 -3.78 7.26
CA GLY A 4 -18.00 -2.72 6.27
C GLY A 4 -16.69 -2.26 5.65
N ILE A 5 -16.80 -1.62 4.48
CA ILE A 5 -15.67 -1.02 3.78
C ILE A 5 -15.23 0.23 4.54
N THR A 6 -13.94 0.32 4.85
CA THR A 6 -13.32 1.53 5.38
C THR A 6 -12.82 2.39 4.23
N VAL A 7 -13.18 3.68 4.21
CA VAL A 7 -12.64 4.66 3.28
C VAL A 7 -11.57 5.47 4.00
N ALA A 8 -10.34 5.38 3.52
CA ALA A 8 -9.17 6.04 4.11
C ALA A 8 -8.57 7.10 3.19
N GLY A 9 -8.03 8.17 3.77
CA GLY A 9 -7.22 9.14 3.04
C GLY A 9 -5.77 8.65 2.94
N LYS A 10 -5.02 9.03 1.91
CA LYS A 10 -3.58 8.72 1.79
C LYS A 10 -2.77 9.97 2.08
N VAL A 11 -1.94 9.95 3.12
CA VAL A 11 -1.18 11.12 3.58
C VAL A 11 0.19 10.75 4.14
N PRO A 12 1.20 11.64 4.07
CA PRO A 12 2.43 11.45 4.83
C PRO A 12 2.19 11.71 6.33
N PRO A 13 3.04 11.18 7.22
CA PRO A 13 2.98 11.40 8.66
C PRO A 13 3.53 12.80 9.03
N GLU A 14 2.96 13.85 8.46
CA GLU A 14 3.29 15.23 8.75
C GLU A 14 2.10 15.90 9.47
N PRO A 15 2.30 16.66 10.56
CA PRO A 15 1.19 17.23 11.35
C PRO A 15 0.17 17.98 10.50
N ASP A 16 0.64 18.85 9.61
CA ASP A 16 -0.23 19.66 8.76
C ASP A 16 -1.02 18.82 7.74
N GLU A 17 -0.47 17.69 7.27
CA GLU A 17 -1.17 16.77 6.34
C GLU A 17 -2.20 15.91 7.07
N LEU A 18 -1.88 15.47 8.30
CA LEU A 18 -2.81 14.76 9.17
C LEU A 18 -4.02 15.65 9.51
N ASP A 19 -3.78 16.91 9.88
CA ASP A 19 -4.84 17.89 10.11
C ASP A 19 -5.68 18.13 8.84
N ARG A 20 -5.04 18.19 7.67
CA ARG A 20 -5.76 18.30 6.39
C ARG A 20 -6.60 17.05 6.08
N ALA A 21 -6.16 15.85 6.44
CA ALA A 21 -6.95 14.62 6.25
C ALA A 21 -8.21 14.66 7.13
N ILE A 22 -8.04 15.02 8.40
CA ILE A 22 -9.15 15.16 9.36
C ILE A 22 -10.13 16.24 8.90
N ALA A 23 -9.63 17.40 8.45
CA ALA A 23 -10.45 18.49 7.93
C ALA A 23 -11.24 18.10 6.67
N ARG A 24 -10.74 17.15 5.87
CA ARG A 24 -11.43 16.54 4.72
C ARG A 24 -12.48 15.49 5.13
N GLY A 25 -12.55 15.15 6.42
CA GLY A 25 -13.52 14.22 6.99
C GLY A 25 -13.05 12.77 7.06
N PHE A 26 -11.77 12.48 6.84
CA PHE A 26 -11.23 11.14 6.99
C PHE A 26 -11.08 10.76 8.47
N GLY A 27 -11.72 9.67 8.88
CA GLY A 27 -11.51 9.04 10.20
C GLY A 27 -10.41 7.96 10.18
N ALA A 28 -9.99 7.53 9.00
CA ALA A 28 -8.94 6.55 8.77
C ALA A 28 -7.98 7.02 7.67
N ILE A 29 -6.72 6.62 7.74
CA ILE A 29 -5.68 6.96 6.77
C ILE A 29 -4.76 5.79 6.42
N GLU A 30 -4.26 5.79 5.20
CA GLU A 30 -3.03 5.15 4.78
C GLU A 30 -1.86 6.12 4.91
N LEU A 31 -0.74 5.67 5.49
CA LEU A 31 0.49 6.44 5.52
C LEU A 31 1.33 6.21 4.27
N TYR A 32 1.61 7.28 3.53
CA TYR A 32 2.61 7.30 2.47
C TYR A 32 3.97 7.74 3.02
N LEU A 33 4.99 6.91 2.88
CA LEU A 33 6.28 7.12 3.52
C LEU A 33 7.39 7.55 2.56
N GLU A 34 8.25 8.43 3.07
CA GLU A 34 9.58 8.70 2.56
C GLU A 34 10.61 8.19 3.58
N ARG A 35 11.90 8.17 3.20
CA ARG A 35 12.97 7.73 4.11
C ARG A 35 13.05 8.57 5.38
N SER A 36 12.88 9.90 5.24
CA SER A 36 12.87 10.86 6.34
C SER A 36 11.88 10.48 7.45
N HIS A 37 10.70 9.96 7.07
CA HIS A 37 9.67 9.52 8.02
C HIS A 37 10.06 8.27 8.80
N LEU A 38 11.08 7.54 8.34
CA LEU A 38 11.54 6.29 8.93
C LEU A 38 12.90 6.41 9.60
N GLU A 39 13.58 7.57 9.53
CA GLU A 39 14.88 7.78 10.19
C GLU A 39 14.78 7.55 11.69
N ASP A 40 13.68 8.02 12.30
CA ASP A 40 13.28 7.77 13.69
C ASP A 40 11.85 7.24 13.74
N VAL A 41 11.72 5.91 13.68
CA VAL A 41 10.41 5.22 13.70
C VAL A 41 9.65 5.49 15.01
N ASP A 42 10.35 5.61 16.13
CA ASP A 42 9.70 5.82 17.44
C ASP A 42 9.12 7.23 17.56
N ALA A 43 9.81 8.23 17.01
CA ALA A 43 9.27 9.58 16.89
C ALA A 43 8.01 9.62 16.01
N THR A 44 8.03 8.91 14.87
CA THR A 44 6.86 8.80 13.97
C THR A 44 5.68 8.11 14.64
N ILE A 45 5.91 7.02 15.39
CA ILE A 45 4.86 6.36 16.19
C ILE A 45 4.27 7.36 17.21
N GLY A 46 5.12 8.04 17.98
CA GLY A 46 4.65 8.97 19.00
C GLY A 46 3.85 10.16 18.43
N LEU A 47 4.17 10.60 17.21
CA LEU A 47 3.38 11.58 16.49
C LEU A 47 1.98 11.03 16.14
N LEU A 48 1.91 9.80 15.64
CA LEU A 48 0.68 9.18 15.16
C LEU A 48 -0.25 8.75 16.30
N GLU A 49 0.29 8.38 17.45
CA GLU A 49 -0.51 8.11 18.67
C GLU A 49 -1.18 9.38 19.21
N ALA A 50 -0.67 10.57 18.89
CA ALA A 50 -1.19 11.84 19.37
C ALA A 50 -2.33 12.41 18.49
N VAL A 51 -2.59 11.84 17.31
CA VAL A 51 -3.63 12.32 16.40
C VAL A 51 -4.92 11.51 16.50
N ALA A 52 -6.05 12.17 16.25
CA ALA A 52 -7.38 11.57 16.33
C ALA A 52 -7.83 10.95 14.99
N VAL A 53 -6.92 10.23 14.31
CA VAL A 53 -7.19 9.53 13.05
C VAL A 53 -6.59 8.14 13.10
N GLU A 54 -7.33 7.14 12.63
CA GLU A 54 -6.89 5.75 12.64
C GLU A 54 -5.93 5.49 11.47
N VAL A 55 -4.75 4.93 11.74
CA VAL A 55 -3.87 4.44 10.67
C VAL A 55 -4.25 3.01 10.35
N VAL A 56 -4.86 2.79 9.17
CA VAL A 56 -5.33 1.46 8.74
C VAL A 56 -4.32 0.74 7.84
N SER A 57 -3.47 1.48 7.16
CA SER A 57 -2.37 0.92 6.37
C SER A 57 -1.12 1.82 6.36
N VAL A 58 0.02 1.19 6.13
CA VAL A 58 1.33 1.84 5.97
C VAL A 58 1.93 1.39 4.65
N HIS A 59 2.23 2.35 3.78
CA HIS A 59 2.80 2.10 2.48
C HIS A 59 4.32 2.25 2.52
N THR A 60 5.04 1.23 2.05
CA THR A 60 6.51 1.28 2.03
C THR A 60 7.02 2.43 1.15
N PRO A 61 8.15 3.06 1.49
CA PRO A 61 8.77 4.04 0.61
C PRO A 61 9.28 3.40 -0.67
N HIS A 62 9.42 4.20 -1.73
CA HIS A 62 10.03 3.76 -2.98
C HIS A 62 11.55 3.59 -2.86
N VAL A 63 11.98 2.43 -2.37
CA VAL A 63 13.38 2.05 -2.16
C VAL A 63 13.74 0.81 -2.99
N PRO A 64 15.01 0.63 -3.37
CA PRO A 64 15.45 -0.60 -4.01
C PRO A 64 15.53 -1.77 -3.01
N ILE A 65 15.52 -3.01 -3.52
CA ILE A 65 15.51 -4.24 -2.71
C ILE A 65 16.81 -4.43 -1.89
N ASP A 66 17.93 -3.85 -2.32
CA ASP A 66 19.22 -3.89 -1.63
C ASP A 66 19.30 -2.92 -0.44
N GLU A 67 18.24 -2.15 -0.18
CA GLU A 67 18.06 -1.36 1.04
C GLU A 67 16.92 -1.90 1.92
N PRO A 68 16.97 -3.18 2.37
CA PRO A 68 15.87 -3.85 3.07
C PRO A 68 15.56 -3.22 4.44
N GLU A 69 16.46 -2.41 4.98
CA GLU A 69 16.27 -1.69 6.23
C GLU A 69 15.03 -0.79 6.20
N TRP A 70 14.76 -0.09 5.11
CA TRP A 70 13.59 0.79 5.02
C TRP A 70 12.28 0.01 4.98
N LEU A 71 12.29 -1.18 4.37
CA LEU A 71 11.14 -2.10 4.38
C LEU A 71 10.88 -2.63 5.79
N ARG A 72 11.94 -3.03 6.51
CA ARG A 72 11.84 -3.47 7.91
C ARG A 72 11.39 -2.34 8.84
N ARG A 73 11.82 -1.11 8.62
CA ARG A 73 11.36 0.07 9.38
C ARG A 73 9.88 0.38 9.11
N SER A 74 9.43 0.21 7.87
CA SER A 74 8.00 0.33 7.51
C SER A 74 7.16 -0.74 8.19
N ASP A 75 7.61 -2.00 8.18
CA ASP A 75 6.97 -3.10 8.93
C ASP A 75 6.96 -2.86 10.43
N ARG A 76 8.05 -2.29 10.99
CA ARG A 76 8.07 -1.90 12.41
C ARG A 76 6.99 -0.87 12.74
N LEU A 77 6.83 0.13 11.89
CA LEU A 77 5.81 1.15 12.06
C LEU A 77 4.40 0.54 11.95
N ALA A 78 4.15 -0.28 10.92
CA ALA A 78 2.86 -0.94 10.70
C ALA A 78 2.48 -1.85 11.87
N ASP A 79 3.39 -2.72 12.32
CA ASP A 79 3.21 -3.63 13.46
C ASP A 79 2.89 -2.87 14.75
N ALA A 80 3.60 -1.76 15.02
CA ALA A 80 3.36 -0.94 16.20
C ALA A 80 1.97 -0.28 16.19
N LEU A 81 1.47 0.09 15.01
CA LEU A 81 0.15 0.72 14.85
C LEU A 81 -0.98 -0.31 14.70
N GLY A 82 -0.67 -1.60 14.56
CA GLY A 82 -1.63 -2.63 14.19
C GLY A 82 -2.23 -2.41 12.79
N ALA A 83 -1.47 -1.77 11.90
CA ALA A 83 -1.89 -1.41 10.55
C ALA A 83 -1.42 -2.42 9.51
N TYR A 84 -2.12 -2.48 8.38
CA TYR A 84 -1.74 -3.32 7.24
C TYR A 84 -0.53 -2.74 6.49
N LEU A 85 0.46 -3.56 6.13
CA LEU A 85 1.61 -3.11 5.36
C LEU A 85 1.38 -3.29 3.85
N VAL A 86 1.35 -2.18 3.12
CA VAL A 86 1.34 -2.16 1.66
C VAL A 86 2.79 -2.19 1.16
N VAL A 87 3.20 -3.33 0.58
CA VAL A 87 4.56 -3.52 0.06
C VAL A 87 4.59 -3.13 -1.41
N HIS A 88 5.18 -1.96 -1.68
CA HIS A 88 5.30 -1.41 -3.02
C HIS A 88 6.51 -0.48 -3.17
N SER A 89 7.24 -0.66 -4.26
CA SER A 89 8.27 0.27 -4.70
C SER A 89 8.32 0.31 -6.21
N ASN A 90 8.44 1.50 -6.80
CA ASN A 90 8.72 1.65 -8.23
C ASN A 90 10.09 1.08 -8.64
N ARG A 91 10.91 0.64 -7.68
CA ARG A 91 12.20 -0.03 -7.88
C ARG A 91 12.16 -1.54 -7.61
N ILE A 92 11.03 -2.07 -7.17
CA ILE A 92 10.87 -3.49 -6.83
C ILE A 92 9.66 -4.05 -7.59
N VAL A 93 9.94 -4.82 -8.64
CA VAL A 93 8.92 -5.56 -9.39
C VAL A 93 8.66 -6.94 -8.75
N HIS A 94 7.51 -7.56 -9.03
CA HIS A 94 7.03 -8.73 -8.26
C HIS A 94 7.83 -10.02 -8.48
N THR A 95 8.82 -10.00 -9.38
CA THR A 95 9.81 -11.08 -9.44
C THR A 95 10.66 -11.15 -8.17
N PHE A 96 10.75 -10.05 -7.40
CA PHE A 96 11.43 -10.00 -6.10
C PHE A 96 10.57 -10.46 -4.93
N THR A 97 9.31 -10.87 -5.12
CA THR A 97 8.46 -11.37 -4.03
C THR A 97 9.15 -12.44 -3.16
N PRO A 98 9.87 -13.45 -3.69
CA PRO A 98 10.60 -14.41 -2.85
C PRO A 98 11.65 -13.77 -1.94
N ASP A 99 12.33 -12.71 -2.40
CA ASP A 99 13.33 -11.98 -1.59
C ASP A 99 12.66 -11.12 -0.51
N LEU A 100 11.49 -10.54 -0.82
CA LEU A 100 10.66 -9.79 0.13
C LEU A 100 10.10 -10.70 1.23
N GLU A 101 9.61 -11.89 0.87
CA GLU A 101 9.14 -12.89 1.83
C GLU A 101 10.25 -13.30 2.81
N ALA A 102 11.49 -13.39 2.34
CA ALA A 102 12.65 -13.70 3.18
C ALA A 102 12.98 -12.62 4.22
N LEU A 103 12.39 -11.41 4.11
CA LEU A 103 12.53 -10.37 5.13
C LEU A 103 11.77 -10.72 6.41
N GLY A 104 10.70 -11.53 6.32
CA GLY A 104 9.90 -11.97 7.46
C GLY A 104 9.17 -10.80 8.13
N PHE A 105 8.32 -10.10 7.37
CA PHE A 105 7.46 -9.04 7.91
C PHE A 105 6.57 -9.58 9.04
N ARG A 106 6.34 -8.75 10.06
CA ARG A 106 5.57 -9.11 11.26
C ARG A 106 4.11 -8.71 11.14
N SER A 107 3.85 -7.61 10.44
CA SER A 107 2.50 -7.09 10.16
C SER A 107 1.76 -8.01 9.20
N GLU A 108 0.42 -7.90 9.14
CA GLU A 108 -0.29 -8.36 7.94
C GLU A 108 0.12 -7.48 6.75
N TYR A 109 0.31 -8.08 5.57
CA TYR A 109 0.85 -7.36 4.42
C TYR A 109 0.41 -7.96 3.09
N GLY A 110 0.50 -7.15 2.04
CA GLY A 110 0.31 -7.59 0.67
C GLY A 110 1.01 -6.70 -0.33
N TYR A 111 1.03 -7.16 -1.57
CA TYR A 111 1.81 -6.56 -2.64
C TYR A 111 0.93 -5.71 -3.53
N GLU A 112 1.32 -4.45 -3.73
CA GLU A 112 0.73 -3.61 -4.76
C GLU A 112 1.43 -3.84 -6.09
N HIS A 113 0.66 -3.85 -7.18
CA HIS A 113 1.27 -3.96 -8.50
C HIS A 113 1.87 -2.65 -9.00
N ASN A 114 2.92 -2.71 -9.81
CA ASN A 114 3.47 -1.50 -10.42
C ASN A 114 2.64 -1.05 -11.66
N PRO A 115 2.73 0.22 -12.07
CA PRO A 115 2.17 0.68 -13.33
C PRO A 115 2.60 -0.18 -14.53
N GLY A 116 1.65 -0.53 -15.40
CA GLY A 116 1.92 -1.30 -16.62
C GLY A 116 2.09 -2.81 -16.43
N ILE A 117 1.93 -3.32 -15.20
CA ILE A 117 1.92 -4.76 -14.92
C ILE A 117 0.56 -5.37 -15.27
N SER A 118 0.55 -6.29 -16.23
CA SER A 118 -0.67 -6.98 -16.69
C SER A 118 -1.30 -7.88 -15.62
N GLU A 119 -2.59 -8.14 -15.74
CA GLU A 119 -3.34 -9.11 -14.90
C GLU A 119 -2.62 -10.46 -14.82
N ARG A 120 -2.17 -10.97 -15.97
CA ARG A 120 -1.48 -12.26 -16.05
C ARG A 120 -0.24 -12.31 -15.15
N HIS A 121 0.51 -11.21 -15.08
CA HIS A 121 1.71 -11.12 -14.25
C HIS A 121 1.33 -11.07 -12.77
N ILE A 122 0.36 -10.23 -12.39
CA ILE A 122 -0.20 -10.14 -11.03
C ILE A 122 -0.59 -11.54 -10.54
N ARG A 123 -1.39 -12.26 -11.33
CA ARG A 123 -1.83 -13.62 -11.00
C ARG A 123 -0.64 -14.54 -10.75
N SER A 124 0.29 -14.62 -11.69
CA SER A 124 1.41 -15.56 -11.61
C SER A 124 2.44 -15.29 -10.50
N THR A 125 2.53 -14.05 -10.03
CA THR A 125 3.58 -13.60 -9.09
C THR A 125 3.06 -13.34 -7.68
N ILE A 126 1.78 -12.98 -7.53
CA ILE A 126 1.15 -12.65 -6.25
C ILE A 126 0.03 -13.66 -5.96
N LEU A 127 -1.07 -13.61 -6.71
CA LEU A 127 -2.33 -14.27 -6.33
C LEU A 127 -2.28 -15.81 -6.40
N ASP A 128 -1.75 -16.37 -7.49
CA ASP A 128 -1.63 -17.84 -7.66
C ASP A 128 -0.62 -18.45 -6.69
N ARG A 129 0.22 -17.62 -6.06
CA ARG A 129 1.15 -18.01 -4.99
C ARG A 129 0.54 -17.89 -3.60
N GLY A 130 -0.69 -17.39 -3.50
CA GLY A 130 -1.43 -17.23 -2.25
C GLY A 130 -1.01 -16.01 -1.43
N HIS A 131 -0.35 -15.02 -2.03
CA HIS A 131 -0.02 -13.77 -1.36
C HIS A 131 -1.21 -12.79 -1.43
N GLU A 132 -1.38 -11.98 -0.39
CA GLU A 132 -2.39 -10.91 -0.42
C GLU A 132 -1.99 -9.81 -1.42
N PHE A 133 -3.01 -9.17 -2.00
CA PHE A 133 -2.88 -8.23 -3.10
C PHE A 133 -3.49 -6.88 -2.74
N VAL A 134 -2.77 -5.82 -3.09
CA VAL A 134 -3.24 -4.44 -3.01
C VAL A 134 -3.52 -3.96 -4.42
N LEU A 135 -4.79 -3.64 -4.67
CA LEU A 135 -5.26 -3.28 -6.00
C LEU A 135 -5.18 -1.77 -6.20
N ASP A 136 -4.28 -1.29 -7.06
CA ASP A 136 -4.31 0.09 -7.55
C ASP A 136 -5.01 0.22 -8.92
N THR A 137 -6.08 1.01 -8.98
CA THR A 137 -6.88 1.19 -10.20
C THR A 137 -6.16 1.98 -11.29
N ALA A 138 -5.30 2.93 -10.94
CA ALA A 138 -4.50 3.71 -11.88
C ALA A 138 -3.45 2.81 -12.56
N HIS A 139 -2.75 1.99 -11.79
CA HIS A 139 -1.74 1.08 -12.32
C HIS A 139 -2.35 0.07 -13.31
N LEU A 140 -3.55 -0.44 -13.01
CA LEU A 140 -4.29 -1.34 -13.89
C LEU A 140 -4.83 -0.64 -15.14
N TYR A 141 -5.32 0.60 -15.01
CA TYR A 141 -5.72 1.40 -16.15
C TYR A 141 -4.57 1.58 -17.16
N MET A 142 -3.35 1.76 -16.66
CA MET A 142 -2.15 1.88 -17.50
C MET A 142 -1.72 0.56 -18.15
N ALA A 143 -2.06 -0.58 -17.54
CA ALA A 143 -1.64 -1.91 -18.01
C ALA A 143 -2.65 -2.55 -18.97
N GLU A 144 -3.95 -2.36 -18.73
CA GLU A 144 -5.01 -3.13 -19.37
C GLU A 144 -5.98 -2.24 -20.13
N ARG A 145 -6.19 -2.55 -21.42
CA ARG A 145 -7.14 -1.80 -22.26
C ARG A 145 -8.58 -1.89 -21.75
N ASP A 146 -8.93 -3.04 -21.18
CA ASP A 146 -10.23 -3.29 -20.55
C ASP A 146 -10.08 -3.44 -19.03
N TYR A 147 -9.41 -2.48 -18.40
CA TYR A 147 -9.11 -2.48 -16.97
C TYR A 147 -10.34 -2.69 -16.08
N ARG A 148 -11.53 -2.25 -16.53
CA ARG A 148 -12.77 -2.42 -15.77
C ARG A 148 -13.17 -3.89 -15.66
N SER A 149 -13.25 -4.61 -16.78
CA SER A 149 -13.58 -6.04 -16.76
C SER A 149 -12.54 -6.84 -15.98
N VAL A 150 -11.26 -6.48 -16.12
CA VAL A 150 -10.17 -7.08 -15.34
C VAL A 150 -10.34 -6.84 -13.85
N THR A 151 -10.64 -5.61 -13.44
CA THR A 151 -10.88 -5.24 -12.03
C THR A 151 -12.06 -6.03 -11.46
N GLU A 152 -13.18 -6.11 -12.19
CA GLU A 152 -14.35 -6.90 -11.79
C GLU A 152 -14.02 -8.41 -11.68
N GLY A 153 -13.15 -8.92 -12.55
CA GLY A 153 -12.64 -10.29 -12.51
C GLY A 153 -11.81 -10.55 -11.25
N LEU A 154 -10.80 -9.72 -11.00
CA LEU A 154 -9.92 -9.81 -9.84
C LEU A 154 -10.71 -9.75 -8.52
N LEU A 155 -11.62 -8.78 -8.39
CA LEU A 155 -12.47 -8.64 -7.19
C LEU A 155 -13.38 -9.87 -6.97
N ARG A 156 -13.91 -10.46 -8.05
CA ARG A 156 -14.81 -11.62 -7.95
C ARG A 156 -14.07 -12.91 -7.61
N GLU A 157 -12.91 -13.12 -8.22
CA GLU A 157 -12.16 -14.38 -8.10
C GLU A 157 -11.24 -14.40 -6.86
N PHE A 158 -10.64 -13.25 -6.54
CA PHE A 158 -9.62 -13.14 -5.49
C PHE A 158 -10.02 -12.19 -4.35
N GLY A 159 -11.29 -11.85 -4.20
CA GLY A 159 -11.75 -10.89 -3.19
C GLY A 159 -11.27 -11.18 -1.77
N ASP A 160 -11.11 -12.45 -1.39
CA ASP A 160 -10.60 -12.86 -0.08
C ASP A 160 -9.10 -12.56 0.14
N GLN A 161 -8.35 -12.31 -0.94
CA GLN A 161 -6.93 -11.92 -0.92
C GLN A 161 -6.73 -10.41 -1.12
N LEU A 162 -7.80 -9.63 -1.35
CA LEU A 162 -7.73 -8.18 -1.52
C LEU A 162 -8.10 -7.46 -0.23
N ARG A 163 -7.11 -6.89 0.45
CA ARG A 163 -7.33 -6.09 1.68
C ARG A 163 -7.46 -4.60 1.43
N VAL A 164 -6.73 -4.08 0.43
CA VAL A 164 -6.65 -2.65 0.14
C VAL A 164 -6.90 -2.42 -1.36
N VAL A 165 -7.69 -1.39 -1.66
CA VAL A 165 -7.91 -0.90 -3.02
C VAL A 165 -7.57 0.58 -3.05
N HIS A 166 -6.51 0.95 -3.78
CA HIS A 166 -6.21 2.34 -4.09
C HIS A 166 -7.10 2.80 -5.26
N LEU A 167 -7.99 3.75 -4.96
CA LEU A 167 -8.88 4.38 -5.93
C LEU A 167 -8.22 5.65 -6.47
N CYS A 168 -7.28 5.46 -7.37
CA CYS A 168 -6.51 6.54 -8.01
C CYS A 168 -7.01 6.79 -9.44
N ASP A 169 -7.08 8.07 -9.83
CA ASP A 169 -7.28 8.47 -11.22
C ASP A 169 -5.93 8.60 -11.92
N SER A 170 -5.89 8.38 -13.24
CA SER A 170 -4.64 8.41 -13.99
C SER A 170 -4.82 8.81 -15.45
N SER A 171 -3.69 9.16 -16.06
CA SER A 171 -3.55 9.19 -17.51
C SER A 171 -2.65 8.04 -17.96
N LEU A 172 -2.59 7.76 -19.26
CA LEU A 172 -1.69 6.74 -19.82
C LEU A 172 -0.19 6.97 -19.52
N ARG A 173 0.20 8.13 -18.99
CA ARG A 173 1.59 8.51 -18.73
C ARG A 173 1.87 8.93 -17.30
N ASN A 174 0.84 9.02 -16.46
CA ASN A 174 0.95 9.51 -15.09
C ASN A 174 -0.14 8.82 -14.27
N ASP A 175 0.28 8.12 -13.22
CA ASP A 175 -0.55 7.35 -12.28
C ASP A 175 -1.28 8.23 -11.24
N GLY A 176 -1.08 9.55 -11.31
CA GLY A 176 -1.71 10.50 -10.40
C GLY A 176 -0.92 10.75 -9.12
N LEU A 177 0.23 10.09 -8.93
CA LEU A 177 1.08 10.16 -7.73
C LEU A 177 2.42 10.87 -8.02
N GLY A 178 2.37 11.93 -8.82
CA GLY A 178 3.52 12.64 -9.41
C GLY A 178 4.65 13.03 -8.46
#